data_AF-A0A4P8L1E4-F1
#
_entry.id   AF-A0A4P8L1E4-F1
#
_cell.length_a   1.000
_cell.length_b   1.000
_cell.length_c   1.000
_cell.angle_alpha   90.00
_cell.angle_beta   90.00
_cell.angle_gamma   90.00
#
_symmetry.space_group_name_H-M   'P 1'
#
loop_
_entity.id
_entity.type
_entity.pdbx_description
1 polymer ?
#
loop_
_entity_poly.entity_id
_entity_poly.type
_entity_poly.pdbx_seq_one_letter_code
_entity_poly.pdbx_strand_id
1 'polypeptide(L)'
;MNRRPTGPGTSDSSEAPRSPATWDLETFRKNLEEHIEMLREDEETTVPPERLMLQLEHDSEFLEIVRNWERLEEARRTDAWKRALAIADKHAREVVPVCLRCGECCRQGSPTLHLEDLELLKAGKIPWDALVTLRRGEPVHSPFQERLFFLLDERIKIREKPGSHTCLFLEDGGSDCTIYDDRPLQCRAQACWDPTQARELAEQPYLRRADLFADVELLYELIAEHDRRCAFDRLRDAFERLDQTKGESAGEVLELIAYEEHFRGFLQKKLNIPQETMPLVFGRSFAELTALFGFRVETRPDGTRVLIAESA
;
A
#
# COMPACT_ATOMS: atom_id res chain seq x y z
N MET A 1 11.40 -33.04 -56.03
CA MET A 1 12.13 -33.66 -54.91
C MET A 1 11.74 -32.95 -53.62
N ASN A 2 11.08 -33.69 -52.73
CA ASN A 2 10.90 -33.47 -51.29
C ASN A 2 10.87 -32.04 -50.72
N ARG A 3 9.70 -31.67 -50.16
CA ARG A 3 9.56 -31.33 -48.73
C ARG A 3 8.09 -31.40 -48.33
N ARG A 4 7.78 -32.28 -47.37
CA ARG A 4 6.53 -32.27 -46.59
C ARG A 4 6.49 -31.01 -45.72
N PRO A 5 5.31 -30.43 -45.47
CA PRO A 5 5.02 -29.77 -44.20
C PRO A 5 4.35 -30.78 -43.26
N THR A 6 4.98 -30.96 -42.11
CA THR A 6 4.44 -31.54 -40.88
C THR A 6 3.24 -30.73 -40.40
N GLY A 7 2.26 -31.41 -39.81
CA GLY A 7 0.90 -30.92 -39.57
C GLY A 7 0.75 -29.74 -38.59
N PRO A 8 -0.46 -29.16 -38.51
CA PRO A 8 -0.81 -28.30 -37.40
C PRO A 8 -1.07 -29.17 -36.18
N GLY A 9 -0.28 -28.94 -35.13
CA GLY A 9 -0.56 -29.43 -33.79
C GLY A 9 -1.98 -29.01 -33.41
N THR A 10 -2.79 -30.01 -33.13
CA THR A 10 -4.15 -29.89 -32.65
C THR A 10 -4.17 -29.08 -31.38
N SER A 11 -5.05 -28.08 -31.40
CA SER A 11 -5.70 -27.44 -30.25
C SER A 11 -5.58 -28.23 -28.95
N ASP A 12 -5.00 -27.56 -27.96
CA ASP A 12 -5.09 -27.93 -26.56
C ASP A 12 -6.58 -28.10 -26.22
N SER A 13 -6.97 -29.34 -26.00
CA SER A 13 -8.36 -29.70 -25.72
C SER A 13 -8.53 -29.56 -24.23
N SER A 14 -9.39 -28.62 -23.83
CA SER A 14 -9.91 -28.51 -22.47
C SER A 14 -10.59 -29.84 -22.11
N GLU A 15 -9.85 -30.75 -21.48
CA GLU A 15 -10.43 -31.91 -20.80
C GLU A 15 -11.44 -31.39 -19.78
N ALA A 16 -12.71 -31.80 -19.91
CA ALA A 16 -13.72 -31.52 -18.91
C ALA A 16 -13.20 -31.97 -17.54
N PRO A 17 -13.38 -31.17 -16.47
CA PRO A 17 -12.85 -31.53 -15.16
C PRO A 17 -13.38 -32.93 -14.78
N ARG A 18 -12.45 -33.83 -14.45
CA ARG A 18 -12.76 -35.19 -13.98
C ARG A 18 -13.73 -35.08 -12.80
N SER A 19 -14.56 -36.09 -12.55
CA SER A 19 -15.51 -36.05 -11.43
C SER A 19 -14.81 -35.78 -10.09
N PRO A 20 -15.39 -34.98 -9.17
CA PRO A 20 -14.85 -34.76 -7.82
C PRO A 20 -14.55 -36.05 -7.05
N ALA A 21 -15.22 -37.15 -7.41
CA ALA A 21 -14.97 -38.48 -6.90
C ALA A 21 -13.50 -38.93 -7.05
N THR A 22 -12.81 -38.45 -8.09
CA THR A 22 -11.46 -38.90 -8.48
C THR A 22 -10.34 -37.92 -8.15
N TRP A 23 -10.67 -36.76 -7.57
CA TRP A 23 -9.69 -35.71 -7.29
C TRP A 23 -8.84 -36.05 -6.07
N ASP A 24 -7.54 -35.81 -6.18
CA ASP A 24 -6.68 -35.60 -5.01
C ASP A 24 -6.92 -34.19 -4.42
N LEU A 25 -6.28 -33.91 -3.29
CA LEU A 25 -6.44 -32.62 -2.59
C LEU A 25 -5.90 -31.44 -3.41
N GLU A 26 -4.88 -31.64 -4.24
CA GLU A 26 -4.34 -30.60 -5.12
C GLU A 26 -5.38 -30.20 -6.17
N THR A 27 -5.99 -31.18 -6.83
CA THR A 27 -7.06 -30.96 -7.79
C THR A 27 -8.28 -30.31 -7.13
N PHE A 28 -8.65 -30.74 -5.91
CA PHE A 28 -9.71 -30.09 -5.14
C PHE A 28 -9.44 -28.59 -4.93
N ARG A 29 -8.23 -28.23 -4.48
CA ARG A 29 -7.86 -26.83 -4.22
C ARG A 29 -7.89 -25.99 -5.48
N LYS A 30 -7.34 -26.51 -6.59
CA LYS A 30 -7.36 -25.83 -7.88
C LYS A 30 -8.79 -25.56 -8.36
N ASN A 31 -9.68 -26.55 -8.29
CA ASN A 31 -11.08 -26.37 -8.69
C ASN A 31 -11.83 -25.39 -7.75
N LEU A 32 -11.45 -25.32 -6.48
CA LEU A 32 -11.99 -24.35 -5.54
C LEU A 32 -11.55 -22.93 -5.86
N GLU A 33 -10.27 -22.72 -6.18
CA GLU A 33 -9.76 -21.43 -6.64
C GLU A 33 -10.49 -20.96 -7.90
N GLU A 34 -10.67 -21.85 -8.88
CA GLU A 34 -11.44 -21.56 -10.10
C GLU A 34 -12.91 -21.19 -9.77
N HIS A 35 -13.55 -21.87 -8.82
CA HIS A 35 -14.91 -21.51 -8.36
C HIS A 35 -14.96 -20.14 -7.69
N ILE A 36 -14.01 -19.85 -6.80
CA ILE A 36 -13.91 -18.55 -6.12
C ILE A 36 -13.71 -17.42 -7.12
N GLU A 37 -12.89 -17.63 -8.15
CA GLU A 37 -12.72 -16.65 -9.23
C GLU A 37 -14.03 -16.42 -10.00
N MET A 38 -14.80 -17.47 -10.30
CA MET A 38 -16.11 -17.34 -10.94
C MET A 38 -17.11 -16.56 -10.07
N LEU A 39 -17.07 -16.70 -8.74
CA LEU A 39 -17.95 -15.96 -7.84
C LEU A 39 -17.78 -14.44 -7.90
N ARG A 40 -16.62 -13.94 -8.36
CA ARG A 40 -16.38 -12.49 -8.55
C ARG A 40 -17.24 -11.89 -9.65
N GLU A 41 -17.68 -12.71 -10.61
CA GLU A 41 -18.51 -12.26 -11.74
C GLU A 41 -19.96 -12.01 -11.31
N ASP A 42 -20.35 -12.47 -10.11
CA ASP A 42 -21.64 -12.18 -9.50
C ASP A 42 -21.63 -10.77 -8.90
N GLU A 43 -22.56 -9.92 -9.34
CA GLU A 43 -22.70 -8.53 -8.86
C GLU A 43 -23.01 -8.45 -7.35
N GLU A 44 -23.52 -9.54 -6.75
CA GLU A 44 -23.77 -9.61 -5.31
C GLU A 44 -22.49 -9.91 -4.49
N THR A 45 -21.41 -10.37 -5.12
CA THR A 45 -20.15 -10.69 -4.43
C THR A 45 -19.28 -9.44 -4.27
N THR A 46 -19.14 -8.96 -3.04
CA THR A 46 -18.27 -7.80 -2.72
C THR A 46 -16.91 -8.19 -2.13
N VAL A 47 -16.66 -9.49 -1.97
CA VAL A 47 -15.47 -10.04 -1.29
C VAL A 47 -14.38 -10.39 -2.30
N PRO A 48 -13.14 -9.87 -2.13
CA PRO A 48 -12.01 -10.30 -2.97
C PRO A 48 -11.69 -11.81 -2.81
N PRO A 49 -11.27 -12.52 -3.88
CA PRO A 49 -10.93 -13.96 -3.86
C PRO A 49 -10.01 -14.39 -2.74
N GLU A 50 -8.93 -13.64 -2.53
CA GLU A 50 -7.91 -13.93 -1.52
C GLU A 50 -8.52 -13.86 -0.11
N ARG A 51 -9.45 -12.93 0.10
CA ARG A 51 -10.20 -12.83 1.35
C ARG A 51 -11.18 -13.99 1.50
N LEU A 52 -11.88 -14.37 0.43
CA LEU A 52 -12.82 -15.49 0.48
C LEU A 52 -12.10 -16.79 0.83
N MET A 53 -10.93 -17.05 0.24
CA MET A 53 -10.10 -18.21 0.60
C MET A 53 -9.73 -18.19 2.08
N LEU A 54 -9.28 -17.05 2.61
CA LEU A 54 -8.97 -16.94 4.04
C LEU A 54 -10.19 -17.15 4.93
N GLN A 55 -11.38 -16.68 4.53
CA GLN A 55 -12.61 -16.96 5.26
C GLN A 55 -12.91 -18.46 5.31
N LEU A 56 -12.73 -19.17 4.20
CA LEU A 56 -12.89 -20.62 4.12
C LEU A 56 -11.90 -21.36 5.02
N GLU A 57 -10.64 -20.92 5.06
CA GLU A 57 -9.61 -21.49 5.94
C GLU A 57 -9.91 -21.29 7.44
N HIS A 58 -10.81 -20.38 7.79
CA HIS A 58 -11.32 -20.20 9.15
C HIS A 58 -12.66 -20.89 9.42
N ASP A 59 -13.29 -21.48 8.41
CA ASP A 59 -14.56 -22.19 8.55
C ASP A 59 -14.34 -23.64 9.01
N SER A 60 -14.94 -24.01 10.14
CA SER A 60 -14.72 -25.32 10.76
C SER A 60 -15.21 -26.49 9.90
N GLU A 61 -16.32 -26.31 9.17
CA GLU A 61 -16.89 -27.35 8.31
C GLU A 61 -16.04 -27.53 7.06
N PHE A 62 -15.60 -26.42 6.46
CA PHE A 62 -14.66 -26.45 5.34
C PHE A 62 -13.33 -27.13 5.72
N LEU A 63 -12.76 -26.78 6.86
CA LEU A 63 -11.54 -27.42 7.38
C LEU A 63 -11.72 -28.91 7.63
N GLU A 64 -12.90 -29.36 8.05
CA GLU A 64 -13.20 -30.79 8.19
C GLU A 64 -13.21 -31.51 6.84
N ILE A 65 -13.79 -30.89 5.80
CA ILE A 65 -13.79 -31.43 4.43
C ILE A 65 -12.34 -31.58 3.94
N VAL A 66 -11.54 -30.53 4.03
CA VAL A 66 -10.14 -30.51 3.56
C VAL A 66 -9.30 -31.55 4.31
N ARG A 67 -9.40 -31.62 5.64
CA ARG A 67 -8.62 -32.58 6.46
C ARG A 67 -8.95 -34.04 6.15
N ASN A 68 -10.19 -34.33 5.77
CA ASN A 68 -10.66 -35.69 5.54
C ASN A 68 -10.68 -36.09 4.06
N TRP A 69 -10.42 -35.17 3.12
CA TRP A 69 -10.59 -35.38 1.67
C TRP A 69 -9.98 -36.68 1.16
N GLU A 70 -8.73 -36.96 1.51
CA GLU A 70 -8.01 -38.16 1.07
C GLU A 70 -8.54 -39.46 1.70
N ARG A 71 -9.28 -39.36 2.80
CA ARG A 71 -9.88 -40.50 3.51
C ARG A 71 -11.32 -40.76 3.09
N LEU A 72 -11.94 -39.83 2.36
CA LEU A 72 -13.30 -40.00 1.87
C LEU A 72 -13.33 -41.02 0.74
N GLU A 73 -14.29 -41.93 0.80
CA GLU A 73 -14.65 -42.80 -0.32
C GLU A 73 -15.09 -41.94 -1.53
N GLU A 74 -14.83 -42.44 -2.73
CA GLU A 74 -15.13 -41.74 -3.99
C GLU A 74 -16.58 -41.20 -4.05
N ALA A 75 -17.55 -41.99 -3.59
CA ALA A 75 -18.96 -41.62 -3.58
C ALA A 75 -19.27 -40.42 -2.65
N ARG A 76 -18.48 -40.21 -1.59
CA ARG A 76 -18.69 -39.12 -0.61
C ARG A 76 -17.97 -37.83 -0.98
N ARG A 77 -16.95 -37.90 -1.84
CA ARG A 77 -16.19 -36.72 -2.31
C ARG A 77 -17.07 -35.75 -3.11
N THR A 78 -18.02 -36.26 -3.91
CA THR A 78 -18.97 -35.41 -4.64
C THR A 78 -19.87 -34.62 -3.70
N ASP A 79 -20.36 -35.24 -2.62
CA ASP A 79 -21.20 -34.53 -1.64
C ASP A 79 -20.39 -33.56 -0.78
N ALA A 80 -19.16 -33.93 -0.42
CA ALA A 80 -18.23 -33.03 0.27
C ALA A 80 -17.87 -31.81 -0.59
N TRP A 81 -17.66 -32.00 -1.89
CA TRP A 81 -17.44 -30.92 -2.84
C TRP A 81 -18.64 -29.96 -2.91
N LYS A 82 -19.86 -30.47 -3.04
CA LYS A 82 -21.08 -29.64 -3.03
C LYS A 82 -21.21 -28.81 -1.75
N ARG A 83 -20.85 -29.40 -0.60
CA ARG A 83 -20.82 -28.66 0.67
C ARG A 83 -19.75 -27.57 0.67
N ALA A 84 -18.54 -27.87 0.20
CA ALA A 84 -17.47 -26.87 0.08
C ALA A 84 -17.90 -25.68 -0.81
N LEU A 85 -18.55 -25.95 -1.94
CA LEU A 85 -19.13 -24.91 -2.80
C LEU A 85 -20.20 -24.09 -2.09
N ALA A 86 -21.14 -24.73 -1.39
CA ALA A 86 -22.17 -24.02 -0.64
C ALA A 86 -21.59 -23.13 0.47
N ILE A 87 -20.49 -23.56 1.12
CA ILE A 87 -19.77 -22.77 2.11
C ILE A 87 -19.07 -21.57 1.44
N ALA A 88 -18.43 -21.77 0.29
CA ALA A 88 -17.83 -20.68 -0.50
C ALA A 88 -18.88 -19.65 -0.93
N ASP A 89 -20.01 -20.09 -1.48
CA ASP A 89 -21.12 -19.22 -1.88
C ASP A 89 -21.71 -18.45 -0.69
N LYS A 90 -21.73 -19.06 0.50
CA LYS A 90 -22.16 -18.39 1.72
C LYS A 90 -21.16 -17.29 2.11
N HIS A 91 -19.87 -17.60 2.18
CA HIS A 91 -18.82 -16.64 2.58
C HIS A 91 -18.59 -15.53 1.55
N ALA A 92 -18.96 -15.76 0.28
CA ALA A 92 -18.98 -14.74 -0.75
C ALA A 92 -20.05 -13.67 -0.50
N ARG A 93 -21.16 -14.03 0.15
CA ARG A 93 -22.30 -13.14 0.46
C ARG A 93 -22.27 -12.60 1.89
N GLU A 94 -21.84 -13.41 2.84
CA GLU A 94 -21.79 -13.10 4.26
C GLU A 94 -20.36 -12.77 4.69
N VAL A 95 -20.01 -11.48 4.68
CA VAL A 95 -18.66 -11.06 5.06
C VAL A 95 -18.51 -11.04 6.57
N VAL A 96 -17.46 -11.68 7.08
CA VAL A 96 -17.05 -11.51 8.48
C VAL A 96 -16.57 -10.08 8.66
N PRO A 97 -17.19 -9.23 9.51
CA PRO A 97 -16.90 -7.79 9.55
C PRO A 97 -15.65 -7.45 10.37
N VAL A 98 -14.57 -8.22 10.19
CA VAL A 98 -13.28 -8.03 10.88
C VAL A 98 -12.11 -8.20 9.91
N CYS A 99 -10.98 -7.58 10.26
CA CYS A 99 -9.74 -7.78 9.53
C CYS A 99 -9.19 -9.19 9.80
N LEU A 100 -9.01 -9.98 8.73
CA LEU A 100 -8.49 -11.35 8.79
C LEU A 100 -6.95 -11.43 8.72
N ARG A 101 -6.26 -10.29 8.83
CA ARG A 101 -4.79 -10.20 8.73
C ARG A 101 -4.25 -10.78 7.42
N CYS A 102 -4.98 -10.56 6.33
CA CYS A 102 -4.58 -11.03 4.99
C CYS A 102 -3.37 -10.28 4.42
N GLY A 103 -3.06 -9.09 4.93
CA GLY A 103 -1.98 -8.23 4.45
C GLY A 103 -2.30 -7.41 3.20
N GLU A 104 -3.44 -7.63 2.54
CA GLU A 104 -3.77 -7.00 1.24
C GLU A 104 -3.72 -5.46 1.30
N CYS A 105 -4.52 -4.85 2.18
CA CYS A 105 -4.50 -3.39 2.34
C CYS A 105 -3.12 -2.87 2.80
N CYS A 106 -2.39 -3.65 3.60
CA CYS A 106 -1.06 -3.29 4.07
C CYS A 106 -0.02 -3.32 2.94
N ARG A 107 -0.21 -4.08 1.86
CA ARG A 107 0.67 -4.08 0.68
C ARG A 107 0.38 -2.92 -0.26
N GLN A 108 -0.88 -2.48 -0.30
CA GLN A 108 -1.33 -1.38 -1.15
C GLN A 108 -0.94 0.00 -0.60
N GLY A 109 -0.85 0.15 0.72
CA GLY A 109 -0.46 1.41 1.34
C GLY A 109 -0.42 1.35 2.87
N SER A 110 0.33 2.25 3.47
CA SER A 110 0.29 2.50 4.92
C SER A 110 -0.82 3.49 5.31
N PRO A 111 -1.32 3.44 6.57
CA PRO A 111 -2.34 4.37 7.03
C PRO A 111 -1.78 5.79 7.24
N THR A 112 -2.62 6.76 6.95
CA THR A 112 -2.54 8.16 7.38
C THR A 112 -3.20 8.27 8.75
N LEU A 113 -2.53 8.95 9.68
CA LEU A 113 -2.96 9.09 11.06
C LEU A 113 -4.02 10.18 11.18
N HIS A 114 -5.03 9.89 12.00
CA HIS A 114 -6.05 10.85 12.41
C HIS A 114 -5.72 11.43 13.78
N LEU A 115 -6.38 12.53 14.15
CA LEU A 115 -6.13 13.19 15.43
C LEU A 115 -6.26 12.24 16.65
N GLU A 116 -7.18 11.27 16.58
CA GLU A 116 -7.36 10.23 17.60
C GLU A 116 -6.09 9.35 17.79
N ASP A 117 -5.29 9.17 16.75
CA ASP A 117 -4.07 8.36 16.80
C ASP A 117 -2.93 9.05 17.56
N LEU A 118 -3.11 10.32 17.99
CA LEU A 118 -2.16 11.01 18.85
C LEU A 118 -1.85 10.22 20.13
N GLU A 119 -2.84 9.53 20.68
CA GLU A 119 -2.65 8.72 21.90
C GLU A 119 -1.75 7.50 21.65
N LEU A 120 -1.75 6.92 20.45
CA LEU A 120 -0.82 5.84 20.07
C LEU A 120 0.63 6.33 20.07
N LEU A 121 0.85 7.58 19.64
CA LEU A 121 2.17 8.20 19.66
C LEU A 121 2.63 8.54 21.08
N LYS A 122 1.76 9.14 21.89
CA LYS A 122 2.06 9.45 23.31
C LYS A 122 2.37 8.20 24.12
N ALA A 123 1.67 7.10 23.85
CA ALA A 123 1.91 5.81 24.48
C ALA A 123 3.12 5.05 23.91
N GLY A 124 3.81 5.60 22.91
CA GLY A 124 4.98 4.97 22.28
C GLY A 124 4.66 3.70 21.50
N LYS A 125 3.41 3.49 21.10
CA LYS A 125 2.97 2.31 20.35
C LYS A 125 3.37 2.37 18.89
N ILE A 126 3.42 3.59 18.35
CA ILE A 126 3.97 3.86 17.02
C ILE A 126 5.18 4.77 17.24
N PRO A 127 6.40 4.30 16.94
CA PRO A 127 7.60 5.10 17.12
C PRO A 127 7.67 6.22 16.07
N TRP A 128 8.31 7.33 16.44
CA TRP A 128 8.41 8.52 15.60
C TRP A 128 9.18 8.31 14.28
N ASP A 129 10.14 7.39 14.28
CA ASP A 129 10.94 7.04 13.09
C ASP A 129 10.16 6.22 12.04
N ALA A 130 9.01 5.67 12.43
CA ALA A 130 8.07 5.00 11.54
C ALA A 130 7.13 5.97 10.81
N LEU A 131 7.27 7.29 11.01
CA LEU A 131 6.36 8.29 10.46
C LEU A 131 7.01 9.16 9.39
N VAL A 132 6.17 9.66 8.50
CA VAL A 132 6.52 10.66 7.49
C VAL A 132 5.41 11.70 7.40
N THR A 133 5.79 12.96 7.24
CA THR A 133 4.84 14.03 6.89
C THR A 133 4.69 14.12 5.38
N LEU A 134 3.45 14.02 4.93
CA LEU A 134 3.03 14.42 3.60
C LEU A 134 2.65 15.90 3.65
N ARG A 135 3.40 16.75 2.94
CA ARG A 135 3.16 18.19 3.01
C ARG A 135 2.05 18.61 2.07
N ARG A 136 1.46 19.76 2.39
CA ARG A 136 0.52 20.43 1.50
C ARG A 136 1.08 20.56 0.09
N GLY A 137 0.23 20.28 -0.89
CA GLY A 137 0.56 20.33 -2.31
C GLY A 137 1.22 19.06 -2.83
N GLU A 138 1.65 18.11 -1.99
CA GLU A 138 2.20 16.85 -2.49
C GLU A 138 1.10 15.98 -3.14
N PRO A 139 1.40 15.27 -4.24
CA PRO A 139 0.48 14.34 -4.87
C PRO A 139 0.37 13.05 -4.05
N VAL A 140 -0.84 12.54 -3.96
CA VAL A 140 -1.17 11.30 -3.26
C VAL A 140 -2.20 10.52 -4.07
N HIS A 141 -2.12 9.20 -4.02
CA HIS A 141 -3.14 8.33 -4.59
C HIS A 141 -4.35 8.31 -3.66
N SER A 142 -5.54 8.56 -4.21
CA SER A 142 -6.76 8.33 -3.46
C SER A 142 -6.99 6.81 -3.35
N PRO A 143 -7.30 6.28 -2.15
CA PRO A 143 -7.70 4.88 -2.02
C PRO A 143 -9.11 4.62 -2.61
N PHE A 144 -9.84 5.69 -2.99
CA PHE A 144 -11.22 5.59 -3.51
C PHE A 144 -11.33 5.96 -4.99
N GLN A 145 -10.33 6.62 -5.55
CA GLN A 145 -10.33 7.10 -6.93
C GLN A 145 -8.99 6.75 -7.55
N GLU A 146 -8.99 6.18 -8.75
CA GLU A 146 -7.77 5.89 -9.52
C GLU A 146 -7.12 7.16 -10.10
N ARG A 147 -7.11 8.26 -9.34
CA ARG A 147 -6.57 9.55 -9.74
C ARG A 147 -5.65 10.09 -8.65
N LEU A 148 -4.59 10.73 -9.10
CA LEU A 148 -3.75 11.55 -8.25
C LEU A 148 -4.57 12.75 -7.77
N PHE A 149 -4.50 13.04 -6.48
CA PHE A 149 -5.00 14.28 -5.90
C PHE A 149 -3.87 14.99 -5.16
N PHE A 150 -3.92 16.32 -5.15
CA PHE A 150 -2.95 17.14 -4.44
C PHE A 150 -3.49 17.50 -3.07
N LEU A 151 -2.68 17.31 -2.04
CA LEU A 151 -3.07 17.59 -0.67
C LEU A 151 -3.36 19.09 -0.46
N LEU A 152 -4.52 19.40 0.12
CA LEU A 152 -4.87 20.77 0.52
C LEU A 152 -4.26 21.16 1.88
N ASP A 153 -3.90 20.15 2.67
CA ASP A 153 -3.37 20.22 4.03
C ASP A 153 -2.18 19.27 4.21
N GLU A 154 -1.43 19.42 5.31
CA GLU A 154 -0.44 18.41 5.67
C GLU A 154 -1.10 17.21 6.35
N ARG A 155 -0.47 16.04 6.25
CA ARG A 155 -0.91 14.81 6.91
C ARG A 155 0.28 14.01 7.40
N ILE A 156 0.11 13.29 8.51
CA ILE A 156 1.13 12.36 9.01
C ILE A 156 0.73 10.94 8.64
N LYS A 157 1.67 10.20 8.04
CA LYS A 157 1.45 8.82 7.57
C LYS A 157 2.50 7.90 8.18
N ILE A 158 2.13 6.64 8.41
CA ILE A 158 3.12 5.58 8.64
C ILE A 158 3.97 5.44 7.38
N ARG A 159 5.27 5.20 7.52
CA ARG A 159 6.17 4.98 6.39
C ARG A 159 5.85 3.68 5.66
N GLU A 160 6.26 3.63 4.41
CA GLU A 160 6.24 2.43 3.59
C GLU A 160 7.65 1.85 3.52
N LYS A 161 7.75 0.55 3.25
CA LYS A 161 9.04 -0.12 3.05
C LYS A 161 9.72 0.45 1.81
N PRO A 162 11.06 0.64 1.82
CA PRO A 162 11.79 1.23 0.70
C PRO A 162 11.46 0.58 -0.65
N GLY A 163 11.17 1.41 -1.65
CA GLY A 163 10.88 0.95 -3.01
C GLY A 163 9.52 0.25 -3.18
N SER A 164 8.61 0.37 -2.21
CA SER A 164 7.28 -0.23 -2.29
C SER A 164 6.22 0.64 -1.62
N HIS A 165 4.95 0.29 -1.81
CA HIS A 165 3.83 0.84 -1.04
C HIS A 165 3.49 0.04 0.22
N THR A 166 4.27 -1.00 0.51
CA THR A 166 3.98 -1.89 1.64
C THR A 166 4.20 -1.15 2.95
N CYS A 167 3.21 -1.19 3.84
CA CYS A 167 3.29 -0.63 5.18
C CYS A 167 4.52 -1.17 5.94
N LEU A 168 5.23 -0.28 6.63
CA LEU A 168 6.42 -0.61 7.41
C LEU A 168 6.17 -1.73 8.44
N PHE A 169 4.97 -1.82 9.00
CA PHE A 169 4.62 -2.80 10.04
C PHE A 169 4.07 -4.13 9.52
N LEU A 170 4.00 -4.34 8.20
CA LEU A 170 3.73 -5.67 7.66
C LEU A 170 5.02 -6.51 7.75
N GLU A 171 4.97 -7.73 8.28
CA GLU A 171 6.16 -8.60 8.30
C GLU A 171 6.67 -8.94 6.90
N ASP A 172 7.98 -9.18 6.78
CA ASP A 172 8.60 -9.62 5.52
C ASP A 172 8.24 -11.08 5.24
N GLY A 173 7.79 -11.37 4.02
CA GLY A 173 7.43 -12.74 3.60
C GLY A 173 6.16 -13.30 4.23
N GLY A 174 5.47 -12.54 5.08
CA GLY A 174 4.21 -12.91 5.74
C GLY A 174 3.11 -11.86 5.54
N SER A 175 1.97 -12.07 6.20
CA SER A 175 0.80 -11.17 6.19
C SER A 175 0.48 -10.55 7.55
N ASP A 176 1.31 -10.83 8.56
CA ASP A 176 1.10 -10.36 9.92
C ASP A 176 1.50 -8.89 10.09
N CYS A 177 0.64 -8.15 10.79
CA CYS A 177 0.91 -6.77 11.19
C CYS A 177 1.51 -6.75 12.60
N THR A 178 2.71 -6.21 12.73
CA THR A 178 3.46 -6.19 14.00
C THR A 178 2.88 -5.23 15.04
N ILE A 179 1.96 -4.34 14.64
CA ILE A 179 1.22 -3.43 15.53
C ILE A 179 -0.29 -3.69 15.50
N TYR A 180 -0.74 -4.91 15.17
CA TYR A 180 -2.17 -5.16 14.91
C TYR A 180 -3.09 -4.69 16.04
N ASP A 181 -2.71 -4.91 17.29
CA ASP A 181 -3.52 -4.52 18.46
C ASP A 181 -3.50 -3.00 18.71
N ASP A 182 -2.44 -2.32 18.28
CA ASP A 182 -2.23 -0.88 18.40
C ASP A 182 -2.40 -0.15 17.03
N ARG A 183 -3.17 -0.75 16.11
CA ARG A 183 -3.32 -0.25 14.74
C ARG A 183 -4.03 1.10 14.68
N PRO A 184 -3.62 2.04 13.81
CA PRO A 184 -4.26 3.36 13.65
C PRO A 184 -5.74 3.30 13.29
N LEU A 185 -6.45 4.42 13.49
CA LEU A 185 -7.87 4.58 13.21
C LEU A 185 -8.21 4.23 11.75
N GLN A 186 -7.39 4.64 10.79
CA GLN A 186 -7.59 4.26 9.39
C GLN A 186 -7.53 2.74 9.20
N CYS A 187 -6.60 2.04 9.84
CA CYS A 187 -6.55 0.58 9.76
C CYS A 187 -7.77 -0.09 10.44
N ARG A 188 -8.34 0.53 11.48
CA ARG A 188 -9.56 0.02 12.14
C ARG A 188 -10.80 0.20 11.25
N ALA A 189 -10.87 1.29 10.50
CA ALA A 189 -11.96 1.60 9.57
C ALA A 189 -11.79 0.98 8.17
N GLN A 190 -10.59 0.50 7.84
CA GLN A 190 -10.31 -0.13 6.55
C GLN A 190 -10.97 -1.51 6.48
N ALA A 191 -12.10 -1.58 5.78
CA ALA A 191 -12.75 -2.82 5.41
C ALA A 191 -12.54 -3.10 3.91
N CYS A 192 -11.78 -4.14 3.58
CA CYS A 192 -11.50 -4.51 2.17
C CYS A 192 -12.76 -4.93 1.39
N TRP A 193 -13.89 -5.08 2.06
CA TRP A 193 -15.18 -5.49 1.52
C TRP A 193 -16.23 -4.36 1.53
N ASP A 194 -15.96 -3.25 2.21
CA ASP A 194 -16.88 -2.11 2.31
C ASP A 194 -16.11 -0.81 2.56
N PRO A 195 -16.05 0.13 1.60
CA PRO A 195 -15.32 1.37 1.76
C PRO A 195 -16.06 2.42 2.62
N THR A 196 -17.29 2.16 3.09
CA THR A 196 -18.14 3.16 3.73
C THR A 196 -17.48 3.81 4.95
N GLN A 197 -17.01 3.02 5.92
CA GLN A 197 -16.36 3.57 7.12
C GLN A 197 -15.07 4.32 6.80
N ALA A 198 -14.29 3.82 5.83
CA ALA A 198 -13.08 4.49 5.39
C ALA A 198 -13.38 5.84 4.73
N ARG A 199 -14.49 5.96 3.99
CA ARG A 199 -14.93 7.22 3.39
C ARG A 199 -15.40 8.23 4.44
N GLU A 200 -16.21 7.80 5.39
CA GLU A 200 -16.64 8.64 6.51
C GLU A 200 -15.45 9.13 7.34
N LEU A 201 -14.48 8.25 7.59
CA LEU A 201 -13.26 8.60 8.30
C LEU A 201 -12.41 9.63 7.53
N ALA A 202 -12.37 9.56 6.19
CA ALA A 202 -11.59 10.49 5.38
C ALA A 202 -12.09 11.95 5.46
N GLU A 203 -13.30 12.17 5.98
CA GLU A 203 -13.86 13.50 6.27
C GLU A 203 -13.44 14.03 7.66
N GLN A 204 -12.86 13.18 8.50
CA GLN A 204 -12.41 13.55 9.84
C GLN A 204 -11.02 14.21 9.83
N PRO A 205 -10.70 15.03 10.85
CA PRO A 205 -9.39 15.67 10.94
C PRO A 205 -8.23 14.68 10.97
N TYR A 206 -7.26 14.90 10.08
CA TYR A 206 -5.97 14.22 10.10
C TYR A 206 -5.06 14.77 11.20
N LEU A 207 -4.14 13.94 11.67
CA LEU A 207 -3.07 14.36 12.55
C LEU A 207 -2.05 15.20 11.79
N ARG A 208 -1.64 16.31 12.38
CA ARG A 208 -0.73 17.31 11.81
C ARG A 208 0.48 17.53 12.71
N ARG A 209 1.53 18.16 12.18
CA ARG A 209 2.73 18.49 12.95
C ARG A 209 2.43 19.50 14.06
N ALA A 210 1.43 20.36 13.86
CA ALA A 210 0.95 21.27 14.91
C ALA A 210 0.50 20.52 16.16
N ASP A 211 -0.17 19.37 16.01
CA ASP A 211 -0.68 18.57 17.13
C ASP A 211 0.46 17.89 17.92
N LEU A 212 1.66 17.82 17.34
CA LEU A 212 2.84 17.18 17.93
C LEU A 212 3.86 18.17 18.48
N PHE A 213 4.05 19.29 17.78
CA PHE A 213 5.21 20.17 17.97
C PHE A 213 4.85 21.60 18.38
N ALA A 214 3.57 21.97 18.47
CA ALA A 214 3.17 23.34 18.83
C ALA A 214 3.72 23.79 20.19
N ASP A 215 3.89 22.86 21.14
CA ASP A 215 4.45 23.16 22.46
C ASP A 215 5.98 23.37 22.43
N VAL A 216 6.63 23.10 21.29
CA VAL A 216 8.05 23.35 21.03
C VAL A 216 8.18 24.50 20.02
N GLU A 217 7.87 25.72 20.48
CA GLU A 217 7.73 26.94 19.66
C GLU A 217 8.83 27.09 18.60
N LEU A 218 10.11 27.05 19.01
CA LEU A 218 11.24 27.18 18.09
C LEU A 218 11.24 26.13 16.97
N LEU A 219 10.95 24.86 17.29
CA LEU A 219 10.92 23.79 16.29
C LEU A 219 9.76 24.01 15.31
N TYR A 220 8.59 24.39 15.84
CA TYR A 220 7.40 24.61 15.02
C TYR A 220 7.55 25.83 14.10
N GLU A 221 8.17 26.91 14.56
CA GLU A 221 8.52 28.07 13.73
C GLU A 221 9.46 27.69 12.59
N LEU A 222 10.47 26.85 12.87
CA LEU A 222 11.42 26.39 11.86
C LEU A 222 10.79 25.42 10.85
N ILE A 223 9.83 24.60 11.28
CA ILE A 223 8.98 23.80 10.40
C ILE A 223 8.16 24.71 9.47
N ALA A 224 7.52 25.75 10.01
CA ALA A 224 6.74 26.70 9.21
C ALA A 224 7.61 27.45 8.21
N GLU A 225 8.82 27.86 8.61
CA GLU A 225 9.77 28.53 7.72
C GLU A 225 10.29 27.59 6.63
N HIS A 226 10.52 26.32 6.96
CA HIS A 226 10.83 25.28 5.97
C HIS A 226 9.70 25.16 4.94
N ASP A 227 8.46 25.02 5.38
CA ASP A 227 7.32 24.87 4.46
C ASP A 227 7.15 26.09 3.56
N ARG A 228 7.41 27.30 4.07
CA ARG A 228 7.36 28.54 3.29
C ARG A 228 8.44 28.59 2.21
N ARG A 229 9.68 28.20 2.55
CA ARG A 229 10.81 28.28 1.61
C ARG A 229 10.91 27.08 0.67
N CYS A 230 10.51 25.91 1.15
CA CYS A 230 10.61 24.61 0.50
C CYS A 230 9.22 24.01 0.24
N ALA A 231 8.25 24.86 -0.12
CA ALA A 231 6.93 24.42 -0.55
C ALA A 231 7.01 23.51 -1.78
N PHE A 232 6.20 22.45 -1.82
CA PHE A 232 6.17 21.52 -2.94
C PHE A 232 5.85 22.20 -4.28
N ASP A 233 4.95 23.19 -4.27
CA ASP A 233 4.59 23.95 -5.48
C ASP A 233 5.82 24.58 -6.15
N ARG A 234 6.80 25.06 -5.38
CA ARG A 234 8.04 25.63 -5.95
C ARG A 234 8.85 24.59 -6.72
N LEU A 235 8.89 23.35 -6.22
CA LEU A 235 9.55 22.24 -6.88
C LEU A 235 8.79 21.83 -8.14
N ARG A 236 7.46 21.71 -8.05
CA ARG A 236 6.59 21.41 -9.20
C ARG A 236 6.77 22.44 -10.31
N ASP A 237 6.66 23.73 -9.99
CA ASP A 237 6.79 24.81 -10.96
C ASP A 237 8.19 24.81 -11.62
N ALA A 238 9.24 24.41 -10.90
CA ALA A 238 10.58 24.26 -11.46
C ALA A 238 10.67 23.09 -12.45
N PHE A 239 10.03 21.96 -12.18
CA PHE A 239 9.94 20.84 -13.13
C PHE A 239 9.06 21.17 -14.34
N GLU A 240 7.98 21.93 -14.17
CA GLU A 240 7.18 22.43 -15.30
C GLU A 240 8.02 23.33 -16.22
N ARG A 241 8.85 24.21 -15.65
CA ARG A 241 9.80 25.02 -16.44
C ARG A 241 10.89 24.17 -17.08
N LEU A 242 11.38 23.13 -16.39
CA LEU A 242 12.36 22.19 -16.93
C LEU A 242 11.87 21.55 -18.23
N ASP A 243 10.62 21.08 -18.23
CA ASP A 243 9.97 20.51 -19.41
C ASP A 243 9.81 21.55 -20.53
N GLN A 244 9.27 22.74 -20.21
CA GLN A 244 9.07 23.83 -21.19
C GLN A 244 10.37 24.30 -21.85
N THR A 245 11.46 24.32 -21.08
CA THR A 245 12.80 24.73 -21.54
C THR A 245 13.64 23.58 -22.08
N LYS A 246 13.09 22.36 -22.16
CA LYS A 246 13.78 21.15 -22.64
C LYS A 246 15.13 20.92 -21.92
N GLY A 247 15.15 21.18 -20.61
CA GLY A 247 16.31 20.92 -19.76
C GLY A 247 17.21 22.13 -19.46
N GLU A 248 17.05 23.28 -20.12
CA GLU A 248 17.93 24.44 -19.91
C GLU A 248 17.83 25.02 -18.47
N SER A 249 16.68 24.85 -17.80
CA SER A 249 16.47 25.29 -16.42
C SER A 249 16.82 24.25 -15.34
N ALA A 250 17.59 23.20 -15.66
CA ALA A 250 18.01 22.17 -14.70
C ALA A 250 18.73 22.75 -13.46
N GLY A 251 19.43 23.87 -13.63
CA GLY A 251 20.07 24.60 -12.55
C GLY A 251 19.10 25.05 -11.45
N GLU A 252 17.88 25.49 -11.81
CA GLU A 252 16.88 25.95 -10.84
C GLU A 252 16.44 24.81 -9.90
N VAL A 253 16.21 23.62 -10.46
CA VAL A 253 15.81 22.44 -9.69
C VAL A 253 16.94 22.02 -8.74
N LEU A 254 18.19 21.98 -9.24
CA LEU A 254 19.36 21.64 -8.44
C LEU A 254 19.63 22.65 -7.32
N GLU A 255 19.40 23.95 -7.56
CA GLU A 255 19.49 25.00 -6.55
C GLU A 255 18.43 24.82 -5.44
N LEU A 256 17.18 24.49 -5.80
CA LEU A 256 16.14 24.19 -4.82
C LEU A 256 16.49 22.98 -3.95
N ILE A 257 16.99 21.90 -4.55
CA ILE A 257 17.44 20.70 -3.84
C ILE A 257 18.60 21.03 -2.90
N ALA A 258 19.61 21.76 -3.39
CA ALA A 258 20.76 22.14 -2.57
C ALA A 258 20.38 23.04 -1.39
N TYR A 259 19.45 23.98 -1.63
CA TYR A 259 18.93 24.84 -0.58
C TYR A 259 18.20 24.04 0.50
N GLU A 260 17.26 23.19 0.11
CA GLU A 260 16.45 22.39 1.04
C GLU A 260 17.32 21.43 1.86
N GLU A 261 18.25 20.72 1.21
CA GLU A 261 19.17 19.81 1.89
C GLU A 261 20.07 20.55 2.91
N HIS A 262 20.60 21.72 2.54
CA HIS A 262 21.38 22.54 3.46
C HIS A 262 20.53 22.99 4.65
N PHE A 263 19.30 23.42 4.40
CA PHE A 263 18.37 23.86 5.44
C PHE A 263 18.10 22.73 6.44
N ARG A 264 17.66 21.56 5.97
CA ARG A 264 17.36 20.43 6.87
C ARG A 264 18.60 19.88 7.57
N GLY A 265 19.74 19.80 6.88
CA GLY A 265 21.00 19.31 7.46
C GLY A 265 21.58 20.27 8.51
N PHE A 266 21.44 21.58 8.31
CA PHE A 266 21.81 22.58 9.31
C PHE A 266 20.93 22.44 10.57
N LEU A 267 19.60 22.39 10.41
CA LEU A 267 18.69 22.30 11.54
C LEU A 267 18.79 20.97 12.29
N GLN A 268 18.94 19.86 11.57
CA GLN A 268 19.19 18.55 12.17
C GLN A 268 20.36 18.61 13.15
N LYS A 269 21.51 19.14 12.71
CA LYS A 269 22.72 19.24 13.54
C LYS A 269 22.56 20.23 14.69
N LYS A 270 21.89 21.37 14.45
CA LYS A 270 21.72 22.43 15.45
C LYS A 270 20.75 22.06 16.56
N LEU A 271 19.68 21.33 16.22
CA LEU A 271 18.64 20.91 17.15
C LEU A 271 18.81 19.47 17.63
N ASN A 272 19.83 18.76 17.15
CA ASN A 272 20.09 17.35 17.43
C ASN A 272 18.88 16.45 17.12
N ILE A 273 18.22 16.71 16.00
CA ILE A 273 17.07 15.91 15.55
C ILE A 273 17.61 14.56 15.04
N PRO A 274 17.12 13.41 15.55
CA PRO A 274 17.52 12.10 15.04
C PRO A 274 17.25 11.97 13.55
N GLN A 275 18.22 11.47 12.78
CA GLN A 275 18.13 11.33 11.33
C GLN A 275 16.84 10.61 10.89
N GLU A 276 16.47 9.54 11.60
CA GLU A 276 15.30 8.72 11.28
C GLU A 276 13.95 9.43 11.49
N THR A 277 13.93 10.53 12.26
CA THR A 277 12.74 11.35 12.50
C THR A 277 12.64 12.54 11.56
N MET A 278 13.66 12.80 10.74
CA MET A 278 13.64 13.90 9.76
C MET A 278 12.45 13.81 8.78
N PRO A 279 12.03 12.63 8.28
CA PRO A 279 10.84 12.50 7.46
C PRO A 279 9.55 12.92 8.16
N LEU A 280 9.44 12.74 9.48
CA LEU A 280 8.32 13.26 10.25
C LEU A 280 8.41 14.80 10.37
N VAL A 281 9.59 15.34 10.72
CA VAL A 281 9.72 16.77 11.00
C VAL A 281 9.57 17.62 9.73
N PHE A 282 10.26 17.25 8.66
CA PHE A 282 10.35 18.06 7.43
C PHE A 282 9.72 17.40 6.19
N GLY A 283 9.15 16.21 6.33
CA GLY A 283 8.65 15.43 5.20
C GLY A 283 9.78 14.86 4.34
N ARG A 284 9.40 14.32 3.19
CA ARG A 284 10.33 13.83 2.16
C ARG A 284 11.21 14.99 1.67
N SER A 285 12.49 14.72 1.48
CA SER A 285 13.42 15.70 0.90
C SER A 285 13.03 16.06 -0.53
N PHE A 286 13.49 17.21 -1.01
CA PHE A 286 13.30 17.56 -2.43
C PHE A 286 13.97 16.56 -3.36
N ALA A 287 15.11 15.98 -2.96
CA ALA A 287 15.80 14.94 -3.71
C ALA A 287 14.95 13.66 -3.85
N GLU A 288 14.26 13.24 -2.78
CA GLU A 288 13.33 12.09 -2.87
C GLU A 288 12.11 12.40 -3.73
N LEU A 289 11.61 13.63 -3.65
CA LEU A 289 10.42 14.05 -4.39
C LEU A 289 10.67 14.21 -5.89
N THR A 290 11.93 14.25 -6.37
CA THR A 290 12.20 14.29 -7.82
C THR A 290 11.69 13.05 -8.55
N ALA A 291 11.55 11.91 -7.85
CA ALA A 291 11.03 10.67 -8.42
C ALA A 291 9.59 10.83 -8.93
N LEU A 292 8.81 11.73 -8.32
CA LEU A 292 7.45 12.07 -8.78
C LEU A 292 7.42 12.70 -10.18
N PHE A 293 8.57 13.22 -10.64
CA PHE A 293 8.74 13.83 -11.95
C PHE A 293 9.53 12.93 -12.91
N GLY A 294 9.83 11.68 -12.52
CA GLY A 294 10.64 10.76 -13.32
C GLY A 294 12.14 11.08 -13.29
N PHE A 295 12.64 11.68 -12.21
CA PHE A 295 14.06 12.00 -12.06
C PHE A 295 14.61 11.51 -10.72
N ARG A 296 15.90 11.20 -10.71
CA ARG A 296 16.71 11.05 -9.49
C ARG A 296 17.87 12.02 -9.48
N VAL A 297 18.34 12.38 -8.30
CA VAL A 297 19.52 13.22 -8.10
C VAL A 297 20.74 12.31 -7.90
N GLU A 298 21.79 12.53 -8.66
CA GLU A 298 23.06 11.83 -8.48
C GLU A 298 24.18 12.83 -8.17
N THR A 299 24.97 12.53 -7.14
CA THR A 299 26.18 13.29 -6.81
C THR A 299 27.38 12.57 -7.38
N ARG A 300 28.08 13.24 -8.31
CA ARG A 300 29.30 12.74 -8.93
C ARG A 300 30.49 12.81 -7.96
N PRO A 301 31.60 12.09 -8.24
CA PRO A 301 32.78 12.08 -7.37
C PRO A 301 33.43 13.45 -7.12
N ASP A 302 33.24 14.40 -8.03
CA ASP A 302 33.70 15.79 -7.92
C ASP A 302 32.78 16.68 -7.06
N GLY A 303 31.70 16.11 -6.52
CA GLY A 303 30.66 16.81 -5.77
C GLY A 303 29.59 17.47 -6.63
N THR A 304 29.70 17.39 -7.96
CA THR A 304 28.70 17.94 -8.88
C THR A 304 27.41 17.12 -8.80
N ARG A 305 26.29 17.81 -8.62
CA ARG A 305 24.96 17.18 -8.63
C ARG A 305 24.37 17.25 -10.02
N VAL A 306 23.74 16.16 -10.45
CA VAL A 306 23.06 16.07 -11.73
C VAL A 306 21.69 15.44 -11.56
N LEU A 307 20.73 15.92 -12.36
CA LEU A 307 19.44 15.26 -12.53
C LEU A 307 19.57 14.18 -13.59
N ILE A 308 19.14 12.97 -13.24
CA ILE A 308 19.11 11.81 -14.13
C ILE A 308 17.65 11.44 -14.35
N ALA A 309 17.20 11.44 -15.60
CA ALA A 309 15.89 10.92 -15.94
C ALA A 309 15.85 9.41 -15.66
N GLU A 310 14.80 8.95 -14.99
CA GLU A 310 14.54 7.54 -14.78
C GLU A 310 13.84 6.97 -16.02
N SER A 311 14.34 5.85 -16.52
CA SER A 311 13.67 5.11 -17.59
C SER A 311 12.36 4.56 -17.04
N ALA A 312 11.24 4.89 -17.69
CA ALA A 312 9.93 4.30 -17.42
C ALA A 312 9.92 2.79 -17.68
#